data_AF-A0A8K0RQS1-F1
#
_entry.id   AF-A0A8K0RQS1-F1
#
_cell.length_a   1.000
_cell.length_b   1.000
_cell.length_c   1.000
_cell.angle_alpha   90.00
_cell.angle_beta   90.00
_cell.angle_gamma   90.00
#
_symmetry.space_group_name_H-M   'P 1'
#
loop_
_entity.id
_entity.type
_entity.pdbx_description
1 polymer ?
#
loop_
_entity_poly.entity_id
_entity_poly.type
_entity_poly.pdbx_seq_one_letter_code
_entity_poly.pdbx_strand_id
1 'polypeptide(L)'
;MTASIPRHVIASHPKLATFLAGLESKKGYDFTDGNRRVGHVILHFLFTGEYQALPMVEDPDKNTRLEKFSEIINVYLEANQMGLDGLVTLSESEIERQGKDMTFADVFAIIDKDFYQEAIAGEWLKRYLLRRASSETEEVKLDDIKKDSRTSA
;
A
#
# COMPACT_ATOMS: atom_id res chain seq x y z
N MET A 1 2.30 -18.10 -16.46
CA MET A 1 1.79 -17.48 -17.71
C MET A 1 2.53 -16.18 -17.81
N THR A 2 3.55 -16.06 -18.66
CA THR A 2 4.42 -14.89 -18.68
C THR A 2 3.74 -13.72 -19.41
N ALA A 3 3.65 -12.56 -18.78
CA ALA A 3 3.16 -11.34 -19.43
C ALA A 3 4.34 -10.59 -20.08
N SER A 4 4.19 -10.19 -21.36
CA SER A 4 5.23 -9.43 -22.08
C SER A 4 4.78 -7.98 -22.24
N ILE A 5 5.62 -7.03 -21.79
CA ILE A 5 5.35 -5.60 -21.91
C ILE A 5 6.00 -5.07 -23.20
N PRO A 6 5.26 -4.38 -24.08
CA PRO A 6 5.83 -3.76 -25.27
C PRO A 6 6.92 -2.75 -24.92
N ARG A 7 8.00 -2.72 -25.71
CA ARG A 7 9.13 -1.79 -25.49
C ARG A 7 8.73 -0.32 -25.43
N HIS A 8 7.71 0.10 -26.19
CA HIS A 8 7.26 1.50 -26.18
C HIS A 8 6.63 1.89 -24.84
N VAL A 9 5.94 0.97 -24.16
CA VAL A 9 5.37 1.18 -22.81
C VAL A 9 6.48 1.28 -21.77
N ILE A 10 7.56 0.50 -21.92
CA ILE A 10 8.74 0.62 -21.05
C ILE A 10 9.44 1.97 -21.31
N ALA A 11 9.57 2.36 -22.58
CA ALA A 11 10.24 3.60 -22.96
C ALA A 11 9.51 4.86 -22.48
N SER A 12 8.19 4.81 -22.30
CA SER A 12 7.42 5.92 -21.71
C SER A 12 7.63 6.06 -20.18
N HIS A 13 8.31 5.10 -19.54
CA HIS A 13 8.58 5.08 -18.10
C HIS A 13 10.10 4.90 -17.84
N PRO A 14 10.90 5.98 -17.87
CA PRO A 14 12.37 5.87 -17.77
C PRO A 14 12.89 5.21 -16.49
N LYS A 15 12.21 5.44 -15.35
CA LYS A 15 12.56 4.80 -14.07
C LYS A 15 12.28 3.29 -14.13
N LEU A 16 11.13 2.89 -14.69
CA LEU A 16 10.82 1.47 -14.93
C LEU A 16 11.84 0.83 -15.87
N ALA A 17 12.23 1.50 -16.95
CA ALA A 17 13.25 1.00 -17.86
C ALA A 17 14.60 0.76 -17.15
N THR A 18 14.98 1.68 -16.26
CA THR A 18 16.21 1.57 -15.46
C THR A 18 16.11 0.44 -14.44
N PHE A 19 14.98 0.34 -13.74
CA PHE A 19 14.67 -0.75 -12.81
C PHE A 19 14.78 -2.10 -13.50
N LEU A 20 14.12 -2.27 -14.65
CA LEU A 20 14.14 -3.51 -15.42
C LEU A 20 15.53 -3.85 -15.97
N ALA A 21 16.33 -2.85 -16.34
CA ALA A 21 17.71 -3.05 -16.79
C ALA A 21 18.66 -3.48 -15.65
N GLY A 22 18.37 -3.05 -14.41
CA GLY A 22 19.13 -3.43 -13.22
C GLY A 22 18.83 -4.83 -12.70
N LEU A 23 17.74 -5.45 -13.15
CA LEU A 23 17.44 -6.85 -12.85
C LEU A 23 18.39 -7.74 -13.67
N GLU A 24 19.39 -8.36 -13.03
CA GLU A 24 20.46 -9.16 -13.68
C GLU A 24 19.97 -10.38 -14.51
N SER A 25 18.66 -10.62 -14.62
CA SER A 25 18.13 -11.81 -15.26
C SER A 25 17.73 -11.57 -16.73
N LYS A 26 18.31 -12.38 -17.62
CA LYS A 26 17.91 -12.52 -19.04
C LYS A 26 16.45 -13.01 -19.25
N LYS A 27 15.65 -13.14 -18.17
CA LYS A 27 14.29 -13.69 -18.20
C LYS A 27 13.19 -12.63 -18.20
N GLY A 28 13.51 -11.35 -18.02
CA GLY A 28 12.50 -10.30 -17.84
C GLY A 28 11.87 -10.37 -16.45
N TYR A 29 11.23 -9.28 -16.02
CA TYR A 29 10.49 -9.26 -14.77
C TYR A 29 9.16 -9.98 -14.97
N ASP A 30 8.98 -11.11 -14.28
CA ASP A 30 7.73 -11.86 -14.34
C ASP A 30 6.74 -11.30 -13.31
N PHE A 31 5.83 -10.45 -13.80
CA PHE A 31 4.68 -9.94 -13.04
C PHE A 31 3.70 -11.05 -12.58
N THR A 32 4.01 -12.33 -12.83
CA THR A 32 3.23 -13.48 -12.38
C THR A 32 3.94 -14.35 -11.34
N ASP A 33 5.23 -14.13 -11.08
CA ASP A 33 6.06 -14.99 -10.18
C ASP A 33 6.09 -14.48 -8.73
N GLY A 34 5.40 -13.38 -8.45
CA GLY A 34 5.09 -12.86 -7.13
C GLY A 34 3.70 -12.24 -7.20
N ASN A 35 2.88 -12.48 -6.17
CA ASN A 35 1.48 -12.04 -6.03
C ASN A 35 0.79 -11.61 -7.36
N ARG A 36 0.27 -12.58 -8.12
CA ARG A 36 -0.39 -12.38 -9.44
C ARG A 36 -1.37 -11.19 -9.48
N ARG A 37 -1.99 -10.86 -8.35
CA ARG A 37 -2.94 -9.75 -8.24
C ARG A 37 -2.25 -8.39 -8.23
N VAL A 38 -1.09 -8.25 -7.58
CA VAL A 38 -0.24 -7.05 -7.63
C VAL A 38 0.28 -6.83 -9.04
N GLY A 39 0.83 -7.89 -9.66
CA GLY A 39 1.27 -7.81 -11.06
C GLY A 39 0.16 -7.47 -12.04
N HIS A 40 -1.09 -7.90 -11.79
CA HIS A 40 -2.24 -7.47 -12.58
C HIS A 40 -2.46 -5.96 -12.50
N VAL A 41 -2.44 -5.37 -11.30
CA VAL A 41 -2.65 -3.93 -11.11
C VAL A 41 -1.56 -3.14 -11.84
N ILE A 42 -0.30 -3.55 -11.71
CA ILE A 42 0.83 -2.88 -12.35
C ILE A 42 0.70 -2.95 -13.88
N LEU A 43 0.42 -4.14 -14.43
CA LEU A 43 0.22 -4.31 -15.86
C LEU A 43 -0.97 -3.48 -16.35
N HIS A 44 -2.10 -3.51 -15.65
CA HIS A 44 -3.28 -2.74 -16.02
C HIS A 44 -2.94 -1.24 -16.10
N PHE A 45 -2.31 -0.70 -15.05
CA PHE A 45 -1.86 0.69 -15.03
C PHE A 45 -0.93 1.04 -16.20
N LEU A 46 0.02 0.19 -16.54
CA LEU A 46 0.94 0.46 -17.65
C LEU A 46 0.25 0.57 -19.01
N PHE A 47 -0.93 -0.05 -19.19
CA PHE A 47 -1.70 0.03 -20.42
C PHE A 47 -2.82 1.08 -20.39
N THR A 48 -3.41 1.36 -19.23
CA THR A 48 -4.61 2.22 -19.13
C THR A 48 -4.37 3.52 -18.37
N GLY A 49 -3.33 3.58 -17.53
CA GLY A 49 -3.08 4.66 -16.58
C GLY A 49 -3.97 4.61 -15.34
N GLU A 50 -4.80 3.57 -15.19
CA GLU A 50 -5.79 3.46 -14.10
C GLU A 50 -5.41 2.37 -13.09
N TYR A 51 -5.93 2.49 -11.87
CA TYR A 51 -5.80 1.46 -10.84
C TYR A 51 -6.97 0.49 -10.95
N GLN A 52 -6.67 -0.80 -11.16
CA GLN A 52 -7.70 -1.84 -11.16
C GLN A 52 -7.18 -3.11 -10.51
N ALA A 53 -7.76 -3.47 -9.36
CA ALA A 53 -7.50 -4.74 -8.69
C ALA A 53 -8.42 -5.84 -9.21
N LEU A 54 -7.95 -7.09 -9.14
CA LEU A 54 -8.82 -8.25 -9.43
C LEU A 54 -9.88 -8.41 -8.34
N PRO A 55 -11.10 -8.86 -8.68
CA PRO A 55 -12.07 -9.26 -7.67
C PRO A 55 -11.47 -10.31 -6.73
N MET A 56 -11.70 -10.16 -5.43
CA MET A 56 -11.35 -11.20 -4.46
C MET A 56 -12.59 -12.05 -4.22
N VAL A 57 -12.43 -13.37 -4.31
CA VAL A 57 -13.51 -14.29 -3.95
C VAL A 57 -13.72 -14.12 -2.46
N GLU A 58 -14.93 -13.74 -2.06
CA GLU A 58 -15.28 -13.62 -0.65
C GLU A 58 -15.27 -15.02 -0.04
N ASP A 59 -14.36 -15.21 0.90
CA ASP A 59 -14.24 -16.43 1.68
C ASP A 59 -14.73 -16.09 3.11
N PRO A 60 -15.81 -16.74 3.59
CA PRO A 60 -16.36 -16.50 4.93
C PRO A 60 -15.33 -16.70 6.06
N ASP A 61 -14.33 -17.55 5.83
CA ASP A 61 -13.32 -17.89 6.82
C ASP A 61 -12.09 -16.98 6.75
N LYS A 62 -12.04 -16.06 5.78
CA LYS A 62 -10.92 -15.12 5.62
C LYS A 62 -11.37 -13.68 5.77
N ASN A 63 -10.52 -12.91 6.41
CA ASN A 63 -10.68 -11.47 6.44
C ASN A 63 -10.26 -10.86 5.09
N THR A 64 -11.13 -11.02 4.10
CA THR A 64 -10.97 -10.56 2.71
C THR A 64 -10.63 -9.05 2.65
N ARG A 65 -11.04 -8.28 3.67
CA ARG A 65 -10.72 -6.86 3.78
C ARG A 65 -9.24 -6.60 4.09
N LEU A 66 -8.67 -7.33 5.06
CA LEU A 66 -7.25 -7.20 5.39
C LEU A 66 -6.36 -7.65 4.22
N GLU A 67 -6.76 -8.71 3.52
CA GLU A 67 -6.03 -9.19 2.35
C GLU A 67 -6.05 -8.17 1.20
N LYS A 68 -7.20 -7.56 0.91
CA LYS A 68 -7.32 -6.44 -0.05
C LYS A 68 -6.42 -5.27 0.35
N PHE A 69 -6.38 -4.92 1.63
CA PHE A 69 -5.56 -3.81 2.10
C PHE A 69 -4.05 -4.10 1.98
N SER A 70 -3.63 -5.32 2.34
CA SER A 70 -2.25 -5.80 2.15
C SER A 70 -1.84 -5.81 0.67
N GLU A 71 -2.74 -6.17 -0.24
CA GLU A 71 -2.52 -6.08 -1.69
C GLU A 71 -2.27 -4.64 -2.14
N ILE A 72 -3.06 -3.66 -1.67
CA ILE A 72 -2.87 -2.26 -2.05
C ILE A 72 -1.51 -1.74 -1.57
N ILE A 73 -1.09 -2.10 -0.35
CA ILE A 73 0.23 -1.74 0.17
C ILE A 73 1.35 -2.35 -0.70
N ASN A 74 1.23 -3.62 -1.08
CA ASN A 74 2.18 -4.25 -1.99
C ASN A 74 2.30 -3.50 -3.33
N VAL A 75 1.16 -3.13 -3.93
CA VAL A 75 1.16 -2.33 -5.17
C VAL A 75 1.87 -1.00 -4.96
N TYR A 76 1.59 -0.30 -3.85
CA TYR A 76 2.27 0.96 -3.52
C TYR A 76 3.79 0.77 -3.41
N LEU A 77 4.24 -0.29 -2.74
CA LEU A 77 5.68 -0.57 -2.56
C LEU A 77 6.37 -0.92 -3.87
N GLU A 78 5.78 -1.81 -4.67
CA GLU A 78 6.32 -2.18 -5.98
C GLU A 78 6.32 -0.99 -6.94
N ALA A 79 5.24 -0.20 -6.97
CA ALA A 79 5.15 1.00 -7.79
C ALA A 79 6.24 2.02 -7.43
N ASN A 80 6.55 2.19 -6.13
CA ASN A 80 7.65 3.03 -5.68
C ASN A 80 9.01 2.50 -6.16
N GLN A 81 9.26 1.19 -6.01
CA GLN A 81 10.51 0.57 -6.46
C GLN A 81 10.71 0.68 -7.98
N MET A 82 9.63 0.53 -8.74
CA MET A 82 9.63 0.65 -10.20
C MET A 82 9.62 2.11 -10.69
N GLY A 83 9.41 3.09 -9.80
CA GLY A 83 9.30 4.50 -10.13
C GLY A 83 8.07 4.85 -10.97
N LEU A 84 6.95 4.16 -10.72
CA LEU A 84 5.66 4.40 -11.36
C LEU A 84 4.87 5.44 -10.59
N ASP A 85 5.31 6.71 -10.64
CA ASP A 85 4.80 7.79 -9.80
C ASP A 85 3.25 7.94 -9.86
N GLY A 86 2.64 7.77 -11.05
CA GLY A 86 1.18 7.79 -11.19
C GLY A 86 0.47 6.65 -10.45
N LEU A 87 1.04 5.45 -10.46
CA LEU A 87 0.50 4.30 -9.72
C LEU A 87 0.73 4.43 -8.22
N VAL A 88 1.83 5.08 -7.81
CA VAL A 88 2.06 5.44 -6.40
C VAL A 88 0.91 6.31 -5.91
N THR A 89 0.61 7.43 -6.59
CA THR A 89 -0.49 8.33 -6.20
C THR A 89 -1.86 7.64 -6.17
N LEU A 90 -2.15 6.77 -7.14
CA LEU A 90 -3.40 6.01 -7.15
C LEU A 90 -3.46 5.03 -5.96
N SER A 91 -2.36 4.34 -5.66
CA SER A 91 -2.30 3.39 -4.55
C SER A 91 -2.39 4.09 -3.20
N GLU A 92 -1.77 5.26 -3.03
CA GLU A 92 -1.93 6.11 -1.84
C GLU A 92 -3.40 6.47 -1.59
N SER A 93 -4.11 6.86 -2.66
CA SER A 93 -5.54 7.17 -2.59
C SER A 93 -6.38 5.95 -2.19
N GLU A 94 -6.05 4.77 -2.73
CA GLU A 94 -6.70 3.51 -2.37
C GLU A 94 -6.41 3.07 -0.93
N ILE A 95 -5.18 3.29 -0.42
CA ILE A 95 -4.81 3.06 0.99
C ILE A 95 -5.67 3.96 1.89
N GLU A 96 -5.76 5.26 1.61
CA GLU A 96 -6.58 6.17 2.41
C GLU A 96 -8.06 5.77 2.37
N ARG A 97 -8.59 5.43 1.19
CA ARG A 97 -9.99 5.06 1.00
C ARG A 97 -10.36 3.77 1.73
N GLN A 98 -9.56 2.72 1.59
CA GLN A 98 -9.87 1.39 2.15
C GLN A 98 -9.53 1.30 3.65
N GLY A 99 -8.49 2.02 4.06
CA GLY A 99 -8.06 2.12 5.46
C GLY A 99 -8.99 2.98 6.32
N LYS A 100 -9.85 3.81 5.71
CA LYS A 100 -10.76 4.71 6.44
C LYS A 100 -11.57 4.01 7.52
N ASP A 101 -12.21 2.88 7.21
CA ASP A 101 -13.04 2.15 8.18
C ASP A 101 -12.31 0.98 8.87
N MET A 102 -10.98 0.99 8.85
CA MET A 102 -10.13 0.08 9.62
C MET A 102 -9.67 0.78 10.90
N THR A 103 -9.34 0.03 11.95
CA THR A 103 -8.66 0.59 13.13
C THR A 103 -7.17 0.75 12.87
N PHE A 104 -6.47 1.60 13.64
CA PHE A 104 -5.02 1.70 13.56
C PHE A 104 -4.37 0.34 13.86
N ALA A 105 -4.92 -0.41 14.81
CA ALA A 105 -4.44 -1.75 15.13
C ALA A 105 -4.52 -2.70 13.92
N ASP A 106 -5.61 -2.68 13.15
CA ASP A 106 -5.74 -3.50 11.93
C ASP A 106 -4.71 -3.11 10.86
N VAL A 107 -4.57 -1.79 10.63
CA VAL A 107 -3.62 -1.23 9.66
C VAL A 107 -2.18 -1.55 10.06
N PHE A 108 -1.85 -1.36 11.34
CA PHE A 108 -0.52 -1.62 11.88
C PHE A 108 -0.19 -3.11 11.85
N ALA A 109 -1.13 -4.00 12.18
CA ALA A 109 -0.91 -5.44 12.14
C ALA A 109 -0.53 -5.94 10.73
N ILE A 110 -1.13 -5.39 9.68
CA ILE A 110 -0.74 -5.71 8.29
C ILE A 110 0.68 -5.24 8.00
N ILE A 111 0.97 -3.98 8.34
CA ILE A 111 2.27 -3.38 8.02
C ILE A 111 3.39 -4.02 8.84
N ASP A 112 3.20 -4.27 10.13
CA ASP A 112 4.20 -4.88 11.01
C ASP A 112 4.56 -6.30 10.55
N LYS A 113 3.56 -7.07 10.14
CA LYS A 113 3.74 -8.46 9.72
C LYS A 113 4.46 -8.59 8.37
N ASP A 114 4.03 -7.80 7.39
CA ASP A 114 4.38 -8.05 5.99
C ASP A 114 5.30 -6.97 5.40
N PHE A 115 5.38 -5.76 6.00
CA PHE A 115 5.98 -4.58 5.35
C PHE A 115 6.77 -3.64 6.28
N TYR A 116 7.17 -4.08 7.47
CA TYR A 116 7.66 -3.16 8.49
C TYR A 116 8.87 -2.35 8.03
N GLN A 117 9.83 -2.98 7.36
CA GLN A 117 11.07 -2.34 6.91
C GLN A 117 10.81 -1.34 5.77
N GLU A 118 9.94 -1.70 4.84
CA GLU A 118 9.55 -0.88 3.70
C GLU A 118 8.72 0.32 4.16
N ALA A 119 7.83 0.13 5.14
CA ALA A 119 6.98 1.18 5.67
C ALA A 119 7.75 2.24 6.45
N ILE A 120 8.78 1.86 7.22
CA ILE A 120 9.62 2.84 7.92
C ILE A 120 10.58 3.58 6.98
N ALA A 121 10.94 2.97 5.85
CA ALA A 121 11.78 3.58 4.83
C ALA A 121 10.99 4.56 3.93
N GLY A 122 9.71 4.28 3.68
CA GLY A 122 8.83 5.10 2.86
C GLY A 122 8.27 6.31 3.59
N GLU A 123 8.59 7.53 3.13
CA GLU A 123 8.17 8.77 3.80
C GLU A 123 6.64 8.93 3.86
N TRP A 124 5.94 8.60 2.78
CA TRP A 124 4.48 8.72 2.73
C TRP A 124 3.78 7.72 3.66
N LEU A 125 4.15 6.43 3.60
CA LEU A 125 3.51 5.38 4.41
C LEU A 125 3.77 5.61 5.91
N LYS A 126 4.97 6.07 6.26
CA LYS A 126 5.29 6.53 7.62
C LYS A 126 4.39 7.69 8.07
N ARG A 127 4.21 8.73 7.24
CA ARG A 127 3.29 9.85 7.57
C ARG A 127 1.85 9.39 7.69
N TYR A 128 1.41 8.48 6.82
CA TYR A 128 0.08 7.88 6.89
C TYR A 128 -0.13 7.20 8.25
N LEU A 129 0.80 6.33 8.68
CA LEU A 129 0.75 5.67 9.98
C LEU A 129 0.74 6.65 11.15
N LEU A 130 1.58 7.69 11.12
CA LEU A 130 1.62 8.70 12.18
C LEU A 130 0.28 9.44 12.29
N ARG A 131 -0.33 9.85 11.17
CA ARG A 131 -1.65 10.50 11.16
C ARG A 131 -2.73 9.58 11.74
N ARG A 132 -2.71 8.30 11.37
CA ARG A 132 -3.65 7.29 11.87
C ARG A 132 -3.51 7.11 13.39
N ALA A 133 -2.29 7.00 13.90
CA ALA A 133 -2.03 6.90 15.33
C ALA A 133 -2.54 8.13 16.08
N SER A 134 -2.28 9.34 15.58
CA SER A 134 -2.73 10.59 16.21
C SER A 134 -4.24 10.80 16.16
N SER A 135 -4.94 10.30 15.12
CA SER A 135 -6.40 10.44 15.03
C SER A 135 -7.18 9.55 15.99
N GLU A 136 -6.55 8.50 16.51
CA GLU A 136 -7.16 7.54 17.44
C GLU A 136 -6.79 7.82 18.91
N THR A 137 -5.94 8.82 19.16
CA THR A 137 -5.61 9.32 20.50
C THR A 137 -6.28 10.66 20.73
N GLU A 138 -7.10 10.80 21.78
CA GLU A 138 -7.54 12.11 22.24
C GLU A 138 -6.43 12.78 23.07
N GLU A 139 -6.09 14.03 22.75
CA GLU A 139 -5.30 14.87 23.66
C GLU A 139 -6.17 15.23 24.88
N VAL A 140 -5.98 14.51 25.99
CA VAL A 140 -6.55 14.92 27.27
C VAL A 140 -5.74 16.09 27.81
N LYS A 141 -6.34 17.28 27.88
CA LYS A 141 -5.70 18.42 28.53
C LYS A 141 -5.65 18.15 30.03
N LEU A 142 -4.49 18.44 30.65
CA LEU A 142 -4.28 18.25 32.09
C LEU A 142 -5.30 19.00 32.97
N ASP A 143 -5.96 20.02 32.43
CA ASP A 143 -7.01 20.78 33.11
C ASP A 143 -8.34 20.00 33.23
N ASP A 144 -8.58 19.03 32.34
CA ASP A 144 -9.79 18.19 32.37
C ASP A 144 -9.69 17.11 33.47
N ILE A 145 -8.47 16.68 33.82
CA ILE A 145 -8.21 15.70 34.90
C ILE A 145 -8.42 16.33 36.29
N LYS A 146 -8.25 17.66 36.43
CA LYS A 146 -8.38 18.36 37.71
C LYS A 146 -9.82 18.63 38.14
N LYS A 147 -10.82 18.43 37.28
CA LYS A 147 -12.23 18.62 37.65
C LYS A 147 -12.85 17.43 38.38
N ASP A 148 -12.36 16.21 38.18
CA ASP A 148 -12.93 15.01 38.79
C ASP A 148 -12.44 14.71 40.21
N SER A 149 -11.42 15.43 40.70
CA SER A 149 -10.85 15.22 42.04
C SER A 149 -11.48 16.09 43.14
N ARG A 150 -12.59 16.80 42.87
CA ARG A 150 -13.29 17.66 43.87
C ARG A 150 -14.72 17.25 44.23
N THR A 151 -15.05 15.96 44.13
CA THR A 151 -16.34 15.45 44.65
C THR A 151 -16.11 14.20 45.50
N SER A 152 -15.43 14.38 46.63
CA SER A 152 -15.46 13.47 47.79
C SER A 152 -14.88 14.22 48.98
N ALA A 153 -15.72 15.06 49.61
CA ALA A 153 -15.50 15.59 50.95
C ALA A 153 -16.80 15.37 51.74
#